data_AF-A0A5J4UP74-F1
#
_entry.id   AF-A0A5J4UP74-F1
#
_cell.length_a   1.000
_cell.length_b   1.000
_cell.length_c   1.000
_cell.angle_alpha   90.00
_cell.angle_beta   90.00
_cell.angle_gamma   90.00
#
_symmetry.space_group_name_H-M   'P 1'
#
loop_
_entity.id
_entity.type
_entity.pdbx_description
1 polymer ?
#
loop_
_entity_poly.entity_id
_entity_poly.type
_entity_poly.pdbx_seq_one_letter_code
_entity_poly.pdbx_strand_id
1 'polypeptide(L)'
;MEKETLRFDETTFFTKQSDSLGIGNIPQLAIAIRSSDKNIQIPALKSLLNIVVNVPESVEALYENDVVSVLNKYIGGAQEGEIYVLSSTILHVIGVRSKVEDASVRAGAATESLIQIIHSSNEKESKSGSKALCELVEENSQIRNSLLSTGFAQVVLHKLTSNTQIETKSSSSSSPENSTPIFIKIGLLNVVQRLTEEEKGLESLIVLIPVLEELKSNGENQLKSKAKNLLLILSQIIGINSQNSNSNSNLKEKDQKIQQMEESNKRKDEELRINDQELLKMKNERDKEKQRAEQAEQDKNKEKQEKQRKEEEIKFLKAEIDQMKKNIEKLKPKQETQKKESSPIQDYPIQIINNDPPEIVLSDIDGIMKKISKKTDKWTTVSLTQILENAIGIVRDTYNIPEGAYPRDYTHRDHMVSYGMSGYYNDDGDVYYKGNGTAGNIAYIDNQKIKAEFDSEKGTVIFSVDGVQQPVYVRGINEKVRFFIYICYPYASCTIRSLKKLIAPTTKHVANENAVQW
;
A
#
# COMPACT_ATOMS: atom_id res chain seq x y z
N MET A 1 -9.97 -14.58 -43.06
CA MET A 1 -11.20 -13.83 -43.37
C MET A 1 -12.34 -14.58 -42.70
N GLU A 2 -13.27 -13.96 -42.00
CA GLU A 2 -13.64 -12.54 -41.95
C GLU A 2 -13.52 -11.94 -40.54
N LYS A 3 -13.61 -10.61 -40.43
CA LYS A 3 -13.63 -9.90 -39.13
C LYS A 3 -15.10 -9.74 -38.68
N GLU A 4 -15.50 -10.40 -37.60
CA GLU A 4 -16.71 -9.98 -36.90
C GLU A 4 -16.49 -8.61 -36.27
N THR A 5 -17.17 -7.61 -36.82
CA THR A 5 -17.09 -6.23 -36.37
C THR A 5 -18.29 -5.97 -35.47
N LEU A 6 -18.06 -5.94 -34.16
CA LEU A 6 -19.08 -5.52 -33.18
C LEU A 6 -19.47 -4.06 -33.46
N ARG A 7 -20.58 -3.87 -34.19
CA ARG A 7 -21.25 -2.57 -34.29
C ARG A 7 -21.87 -2.25 -32.94
N PHE A 8 -21.26 -1.32 -32.23
CA PHE A 8 -21.97 -0.54 -31.22
C PHE A 8 -22.93 0.40 -31.95
N ASP A 9 -24.23 0.26 -31.68
CA ASP A 9 -25.26 1.16 -32.20
C ASP A 9 -25.44 2.32 -31.21
N GLU A 10 -25.11 3.54 -31.64
CA GLU A 10 -25.12 4.74 -30.79
C GLU A 10 -26.53 5.10 -30.27
N THR A 11 -27.59 4.54 -30.85
CA THR A 11 -28.98 4.95 -30.55
C THR A 11 -29.68 4.12 -29.47
N THR A 12 -29.17 2.93 -29.10
CA THR A 12 -29.89 2.04 -28.17
C THR A 12 -29.67 2.34 -26.68
N PHE A 13 -28.70 3.18 -26.32
CA PHE A 13 -28.34 3.45 -24.92
C PHE A 13 -29.24 4.48 -24.19
N PHE A 14 -30.06 5.25 -24.92
CA PHE A 14 -30.78 6.42 -24.37
C PHE A 14 -32.30 6.28 -24.25
N THR A 15 -32.88 5.12 -24.56
CA THR A 15 -34.34 4.92 -24.53
C THR A 15 -34.78 3.62 -23.83
N LYS A 16 -34.61 3.59 -22.51
CA LYS A 16 -35.50 2.79 -21.62
C LYS A 16 -35.61 3.41 -20.23
N GLN A 17 -36.64 4.22 -20.06
CA GLN A 17 -37.06 4.80 -18.79
C GLN A 17 -37.98 3.80 -18.07
N SER A 18 -37.42 2.98 -17.17
CA SER A 18 -38.20 2.12 -16.26
C SER A 18 -37.38 1.70 -15.02
N ASP A 19 -37.74 2.27 -13.87
CA ASP A 19 -37.75 1.65 -12.54
C ASP A 19 -36.46 1.06 -11.93
N SER A 20 -35.31 1.69 -12.20
CA SER A 20 -34.26 1.78 -11.16
C SER A 20 -33.67 3.19 -11.15
N LEU A 21 -33.13 3.64 -10.00
CA LEU A 21 -32.58 4.98 -9.77
C LEU A 21 -31.25 5.24 -10.53
N GLY A 22 -31.06 4.72 -11.74
CA GLY A 22 -29.80 4.76 -12.48
C GLY A 22 -28.67 3.89 -11.89
N ILE A 23 -28.75 3.54 -10.60
CA ILE A 23 -27.78 2.68 -9.87
C ILE A 23 -27.54 1.36 -10.62
N GLY A 24 -28.58 0.72 -11.17
CA GLY A 24 -28.45 -0.53 -11.92
C GLY A 24 -27.55 -0.44 -13.16
N ASN A 25 -27.29 0.76 -13.68
CA ASN A 25 -26.41 0.98 -14.83
C ASN A 25 -24.94 1.22 -14.42
N ILE A 26 -24.64 1.43 -13.13
CA ILE A 26 -23.28 1.70 -12.64
C ILE A 26 -22.26 0.63 -13.06
N PRO A 27 -22.54 -0.69 -12.99
CA PRO A 27 -21.57 -1.70 -13.44
C PRO A 27 -21.20 -1.57 -14.93
N GLN A 28 -22.17 -1.25 -15.79
CA GLN A 28 -21.94 -1.04 -17.22
C GLN A 28 -21.14 0.25 -17.48
N LEU A 29 -21.48 1.32 -16.77
CA LEU A 29 -20.77 2.60 -16.84
C LEU A 29 -19.33 2.47 -16.31
N ALA A 30 -19.11 1.67 -15.27
CA ALA A 30 -17.79 1.38 -14.72
C ALA A 30 -16.89 0.65 -15.75
N ILE A 31 -17.45 -0.25 -16.57
CA ILE A 31 -16.73 -0.84 -17.70
C ILE A 31 -16.47 0.22 -18.78
N ALA A 32 -17.48 1.01 -19.15
CA ALA A 32 -17.39 2.01 -20.21
C ALA A 32 -16.36 3.12 -19.92
N ILE A 33 -16.22 3.60 -18.68
CA ILE A 33 -15.20 4.58 -18.33
C ILE A 33 -13.77 4.04 -18.44
N ARG A 34 -13.56 2.72 -18.38
CA ARG A 34 -12.25 2.08 -18.57
C ARG A 34 -11.87 1.94 -20.06
N SER A 35 -12.75 2.31 -20.99
CA SER A 35 -12.49 2.32 -22.43
C SER A 35 -11.34 3.28 -22.80
N SER A 36 -10.56 2.92 -23.82
CA SER A 36 -9.59 3.82 -24.46
C SER A 36 -10.24 4.78 -25.47
N ASP A 37 -11.50 4.54 -25.86
CA ASP A 37 -12.25 5.42 -26.74
C ASP A 37 -12.95 6.54 -25.96
N LYS A 38 -12.55 7.78 -26.24
CA LYS A 38 -13.12 8.99 -25.62
C LYS A 38 -14.62 9.15 -25.92
N ASN A 39 -15.09 8.67 -27.08
CA ASN A 39 -16.50 8.73 -27.45
C ASN A 39 -17.39 7.82 -26.60
N ILE A 40 -16.80 6.80 -25.96
CA ILE A 40 -17.48 5.92 -24.98
C ILE A 40 -17.26 6.45 -23.56
N GLN A 41 -16.02 6.80 -23.24
CA GLN A 41 -15.60 7.21 -21.90
C GLN A 41 -16.26 8.52 -21.43
N ILE A 42 -16.34 9.56 -22.28
CA ILE A 42 -16.88 10.86 -21.89
C ILE A 42 -18.40 10.79 -21.62
N PRO A 43 -19.25 10.18 -22.48
CA PRO A 43 -20.66 9.96 -22.15
C PRO A 43 -20.89 9.10 -20.91
N ALA A 44 -20.04 8.08 -20.68
CA ALA A 44 -20.13 7.27 -19.48
C ALA A 44 -19.83 8.08 -18.20
N LEU A 45 -18.79 8.94 -18.22
CA LEU A 45 -18.49 9.87 -17.14
C LEU A 45 -19.64 10.88 -16.93
N LYS A 46 -20.24 11.43 -17.98
CA LYS A 46 -21.41 12.32 -17.87
C LYS A 46 -22.62 11.61 -17.24
N SER A 47 -22.86 10.35 -17.59
CA SER A 47 -23.91 9.52 -16.98
C SER A 47 -23.64 9.24 -15.51
N LEU A 48 -22.40 8.92 -15.13
CA LEU A 48 -22.00 8.75 -13.73
C LEU A 48 -22.14 10.05 -12.92
N LEU A 49 -21.76 11.20 -13.50
CA LEU A 49 -21.98 12.51 -12.87
C LEU A 49 -23.47 12.77 -12.63
N ASN A 50 -24.32 12.47 -13.62
CA ASN A 50 -25.77 12.61 -13.47
C ASN A 50 -26.33 11.68 -12.38
N ILE A 51 -25.86 10.43 -12.27
CA ILE A 51 -26.28 9.51 -11.21
C ILE A 51 -25.82 10.02 -9.83
N VAL A 52 -24.54 10.35 -9.67
CA VAL A 52 -23.98 10.75 -8.37
C VAL A 52 -24.49 12.11 -7.88
N VAL A 53 -24.99 12.97 -8.78
CA VAL A 53 -25.67 14.23 -8.41
C VAL A 53 -27.13 14.00 -8.01
N ASN A 54 -27.85 13.08 -8.66
CA ASN A 54 -29.29 12.91 -8.40
C ASN A 54 -29.61 11.86 -7.32
N VAL A 55 -28.71 10.92 -7.04
CA VAL A 55 -29.01 9.73 -6.21
C VAL A 55 -27.94 9.53 -5.13
N PRO A 56 -28.16 10.00 -3.89
CA PRO A 56 -27.15 9.94 -2.82
C PRO A 56 -26.67 8.52 -2.48
N GLU A 57 -27.57 7.54 -2.58
CA GLU A 57 -27.35 6.13 -2.30
C GLU A 57 -26.43 5.47 -3.33
N SER A 58 -26.23 6.10 -4.50
CA SER A 58 -25.34 5.57 -5.54
C SER A 58 -23.87 5.48 -5.14
N VAL A 59 -23.44 6.23 -4.10
CA VAL A 59 -22.04 6.28 -3.66
C VAL A 59 -21.50 4.90 -3.30
N GLU A 60 -22.28 4.07 -2.61
CA GLU A 60 -21.88 2.70 -2.23
C GLU A 60 -21.60 1.85 -3.48
N ALA A 61 -22.52 1.84 -4.44
CA ALA A 61 -22.37 1.12 -5.71
C ALA A 61 -21.17 1.63 -6.56
N LEU A 62 -20.77 2.90 -6.43
CA LEU A 62 -19.56 3.43 -7.09
C LEU A 62 -18.27 2.84 -6.48
N TYR A 63 -18.24 2.57 -5.18
CA TYR A 63 -17.14 1.86 -4.54
C TYR A 63 -17.15 0.37 -4.90
N GLU A 64 -18.29 -0.30 -4.85
CA GLU A 64 -18.42 -1.73 -5.23
C GLU A 64 -17.95 -2.03 -6.66
N ASN A 65 -18.11 -1.08 -7.57
CA ASN A 65 -17.72 -1.21 -8.99
C ASN A 65 -16.33 -0.61 -9.32
N ASP A 66 -15.53 -0.30 -8.28
CA ASP A 66 -14.16 0.23 -8.39
C ASP A 66 -14.08 1.53 -9.23
N VAL A 67 -15.16 2.32 -9.26
CA VAL A 67 -15.21 3.57 -10.05
C VAL A 67 -14.22 4.59 -9.49
N VAL A 68 -14.16 4.75 -8.16
CA VAL A 68 -13.30 5.74 -7.48
C VAL A 68 -11.82 5.55 -7.84
N SER A 69 -11.34 4.29 -7.90
CA SER A 69 -9.98 3.94 -8.31
C SER A 69 -9.67 4.36 -9.76
N VAL A 70 -10.61 4.13 -10.67
CA VAL A 70 -10.49 4.54 -12.07
C VAL A 70 -10.44 6.05 -12.22
N LEU A 71 -11.30 6.79 -11.50
CA LEU A 71 -11.29 8.26 -11.52
C LEU A 71 -9.98 8.83 -10.93
N ASN A 72 -9.49 8.26 -9.82
CA ASN A 72 -8.18 8.60 -9.25
C ASN A 72 -7.05 8.42 -10.26
N LYS A 73 -7.08 7.37 -11.09
CA LYS A 73 -6.08 7.15 -12.14
C LYS A 73 -6.10 8.23 -13.23
N TYR A 74 -7.26 8.81 -13.55
CA TYR A 74 -7.38 9.90 -14.53
C TYR A 74 -6.95 11.26 -13.98
N ILE A 75 -7.09 11.47 -12.66
CA ILE A 75 -6.64 12.71 -11.99
C ILE A 75 -5.15 12.65 -11.66
N GLY A 76 -4.62 11.49 -11.28
CA GLY A 76 -3.20 11.29 -10.96
C GLY A 76 -2.28 11.13 -12.18
N GLY A 77 -2.86 10.90 -13.37
CA GLY A 77 -2.13 11.03 -14.63
C GLY A 77 -2.10 12.48 -15.11
N ALA A 78 -1.12 12.85 -15.93
CA ALA A 78 -1.07 14.16 -16.61
C ALA A 78 -2.11 14.28 -17.75
N GLN A 79 -3.36 13.85 -17.50
CA GLN A 79 -4.47 14.00 -18.42
C GLN A 79 -5.13 15.37 -18.21
N GLU A 80 -5.11 16.20 -19.24
CA GLU A 80 -5.86 17.45 -19.28
C GLU A 80 -7.16 17.30 -20.09
N GLY A 81 -8.11 18.21 -19.85
CA GLY A 81 -9.38 18.29 -20.60
C GLY A 81 -10.57 17.60 -19.94
N GLU A 82 -11.60 17.30 -20.74
CA GLU A 82 -12.95 16.94 -20.25
C GLU A 82 -13.00 15.71 -19.34
N ILE A 83 -12.13 14.71 -19.56
CA ILE A 83 -12.04 13.51 -18.72
C ILE A 83 -11.58 13.87 -17.31
N TYR A 84 -10.58 14.74 -17.16
CA TYR A 84 -10.10 15.23 -15.87
C TYR A 84 -11.19 16.04 -15.15
N VAL A 85 -11.84 16.96 -15.86
CA VAL A 85 -12.94 17.79 -15.32
C VAL A 85 -14.08 16.93 -14.81
N LEU A 86 -14.56 15.97 -15.60
CA LEU A 86 -15.64 15.07 -15.17
C LEU A 86 -15.19 14.18 -14.00
N SER A 87 -13.98 13.61 -14.04
CA SER A 87 -13.50 12.71 -12.99
C SER A 87 -13.33 13.42 -11.65
N SER A 88 -12.70 14.60 -11.65
CA SER A 88 -12.54 15.42 -10.44
C SER A 88 -13.90 15.89 -9.89
N THR A 89 -14.83 16.29 -10.77
CA THR A 89 -16.18 16.69 -10.36
C THR A 89 -16.95 15.51 -9.73
N ILE A 90 -16.88 14.31 -10.31
CA ILE A 90 -17.53 13.12 -9.73
C ILE A 90 -16.95 12.80 -8.35
N LEU A 91 -15.62 12.77 -8.19
CA LEU A 91 -15.00 12.53 -6.88
C LEU A 91 -15.35 13.62 -5.86
N HIS A 92 -15.42 14.88 -6.28
CA HIS A 92 -15.85 15.97 -5.41
C HIS A 92 -17.28 15.76 -4.90
N VAL A 93 -18.23 15.39 -5.78
CA VAL A 93 -19.61 15.10 -5.37
C VAL A 93 -19.70 13.86 -4.47
N ILE A 94 -18.88 12.82 -4.72
CA ILE A 94 -18.76 11.67 -3.80
C ILE A 94 -18.29 12.14 -2.42
N GLY A 95 -17.19 12.89 -2.34
CA GLY A 95 -16.62 13.37 -1.07
C GLY A 95 -17.59 14.25 -0.27
N VAL A 96 -18.30 15.16 -0.94
CA VAL A 96 -19.36 15.99 -0.32
C VAL A 96 -20.53 15.12 0.21
N ARG A 97 -20.80 13.98 -0.42
CA ARG A 97 -21.86 13.02 0.00
C ARG A 97 -21.40 12.02 1.07
N SER A 98 -20.11 11.85 1.30
CA SER A 98 -19.53 10.87 2.25
C SER A 98 -19.78 11.17 3.75
N LYS A 99 -20.80 11.95 4.11
CA LYS A 99 -21.23 12.24 5.49
C LYS A 99 -20.10 12.68 6.44
N VAL A 100 -19.14 13.46 5.93
CA VAL A 100 -18.00 13.98 6.72
C VAL A 100 -18.51 14.68 7.98
N GLU A 101 -18.08 14.21 9.16
CA GLU A 101 -18.52 14.74 10.46
C GLU A 101 -17.94 16.14 10.71
N ASP A 102 -16.63 16.32 10.49
CA ASP A 102 -15.93 17.58 10.68
C ASP A 102 -16.47 18.68 9.73
N ALA A 103 -17.06 19.70 10.33
CA ALA A 103 -17.67 20.81 9.62
C ALA A 103 -16.64 21.70 8.89
N SER A 104 -15.40 21.80 9.39
CA SER A 104 -14.32 22.56 8.76
C SER A 104 -13.78 21.83 7.54
N VAL A 105 -13.61 20.50 7.61
CA VAL A 105 -13.23 19.69 6.45
C VAL A 105 -14.31 19.77 5.36
N ARG A 106 -15.59 19.60 5.76
CA ARG A 106 -16.74 19.70 4.84
C ARG A 106 -16.87 21.10 4.21
N ALA A 107 -16.59 22.16 4.97
CA ALA A 107 -16.59 23.53 4.47
C ALA A 107 -15.47 23.81 3.46
N GLY A 108 -14.35 23.06 3.52
CA GLY A 108 -13.22 23.21 2.60
C GLY A 108 -13.62 22.98 1.14
N ALA A 109 -14.44 21.96 0.90
CA ALA A 109 -14.99 21.64 -0.42
C ALA A 109 -15.76 22.82 -1.05
N ALA A 110 -16.45 23.64 -0.25
CA ALA A 110 -17.15 24.82 -0.76
C ALA A 110 -16.21 25.97 -1.18
N THR A 111 -14.99 26.02 -0.63
CA THR A 111 -14.01 27.08 -0.92
C THR A 111 -13.09 26.75 -2.10
N GLU A 112 -12.85 25.48 -2.37
CA GLU A 112 -11.79 25.04 -3.30
C GLU A 112 -12.01 25.55 -4.73
N SER A 113 -13.24 25.52 -5.24
CA SER A 113 -13.59 26.10 -6.54
C SER A 113 -13.31 27.61 -6.61
N LEU A 114 -13.52 28.36 -5.51
CA LEU A 114 -13.20 29.79 -5.46
C LEU A 114 -11.69 30.03 -5.41
N ILE A 115 -10.93 29.18 -4.70
CA ILE A 115 -9.47 29.22 -4.71
C ILE A 115 -8.93 28.96 -6.13
N GLN A 116 -9.50 28.02 -6.87
CA GLN A 116 -9.15 27.78 -8.28
C GLN A 116 -9.51 28.98 -9.18
N ILE A 117 -10.68 29.61 -8.99
CA ILE A 117 -11.07 30.82 -9.72
C ILE A 117 -10.12 31.99 -9.43
N ILE A 118 -9.63 32.17 -8.19
CA ILE A 118 -8.59 33.16 -7.85
C ILE A 118 -7.32 32.94 -8.68
N HIS A 119 -6.99 31.69 -9.01
CA HIS A 119 -5.83 31.33 -9.83
C HIS A 119 -6.06 31.48 -11.35
N SER A 120 -7.24 31.88 -11.81
CA SER A 120 -7.50 32.15 -13.22
C SER A 120 -6.55 33.21 -13.79
N SER A 121 -6.09 33.01 -15.02
CA SER A 121 -5.32 34.00 -15.79
C SER A 121 -6.18 35.20 -16.23
N ASN A 122 -7.51 35.10 -16.14
CA ASN A 122 -8.43 36.21 -16.37
C ASN A 122 -8.56 37.06 -15.08
N GLU A 123 -8.09 38.30 -15.14
CA GLU A 123 -8.12 39.24 -14.02
C GLU A 123 -9.53 39.48 -13.44
N LYS A 124 -10.58 39.45 -14.27
CA LYS A 124 -11.96 39.65 -13.81
C LYS A 124 -12.48 38.45 -13.02
N GLU A 125 -12.16 37.24 -13.47
CA GLU A 125 -12.51 36.00 -12.78
C GLU A 125 -11.75 35.90 -11.46
N SER A 126 -10.43 36.10 -11.50
CA SER A 126 -9.56 36.08 -10.30
C SER A 126 -10.03 37.06 -9.22
N LYS A 127 -10.33 38.31 -9.61
CA LYS A 127 -10.90 39.30 -8.68
C LYS A 127 -12.25 38.86 -8.13
N SER A 128 -13.15 38.35 -8.97
CA SER A 128 -14.48 37.88 -8.56
C SER A 128 -14.41 36.70 -7.59
N GLY A 129 -13.54 35.72 -7.84
CA GLY A 129 -13.29 34.61 -6.93
C GLY A 129 -12.76 35.08 -5.57
N SER A 130 -11.82 36.03 -5.56
CA SER A 130 -11.28 36.58 -4.30
C SER A 130 -12.35 37.35 -3.51
N LYS A 131 -13.23 38.09 -4.20
CA LYS A 131 -14.33 38.82 -3.57
C LYS A 131 -15.36 37.86 -2.96
N ALA A 132 -15.82 36.88 -3.73
CA ALA A 132 -16.78 35.88 -3.25
C ALA A 132 -16.24 35.06 -2.07
N LEU A 133 -14.96 34.72 -2.08
CA LEU A 133 -14.35 34.02 -0.94
C LEU A 133 -14.22 34.93 0.29
N CYS A 134 -13.89 36.22 0.14
CA CYS A 134 -13.90 37.18 1.25
C CYS A 134 -15.30 37.38 1.85
N GLU A 135 -16.34 37.37 1.03
CA GLU A 135 -17.75 37.47 1.47
C GLU A 135 -18.14 36.23 2.30
N LEU A 136 -17.82 35.02 1.81
CA LEU A 136 -18.08 33.78 2.56
C LEU A 136 -17.31 33.68 3.89
N VAL A 137 -16.08 34.22 3.98
CA VAL A 137 -15.29 34.22 5.22
C VAL A 137 -15.82 35.21 6.26
N GLU A 138 -16.44 36.30 5.81
CA GLU A 138 -17.12 37.29 6.66
C GLU A 138 -18.39 36.68 7.27
N GLU A 139 -19.21 36.03 6.45
CA GLU A 139 -20.51 35.50 6.86
C GLU A 139 -20.45 34.14 7.59
N ASN A 140 -19.43 33.31 7.34
CA ASN A 140 -19.42 31.91 7.78
C ASN A 140 -18.14 31.49 8.54
N SER A 141 -18.29 31.27 9.85
CA SER A 141 -17.20 30.85 10.74
C SER A 141 -16.67 29.44 10.44
N GLN A 142 -17.46 28.53 9.87
CA GLN A 142 -17.00 27.20 9.45
C GLN A 142 -16.10 27.30 8.21
N ILE A 143 -16.44 28.17 7.25
CA ILE A 143 -15.61 28.49 6.09
C ILE A 143 -14.28 29.13 6.53
N ARG A 144 -14.34 30.08 7.48
CA ARG A 144 -13.15 30.70 8.06
C ARG A 144 -12.24 29.68 8.76
N ASN A 145 -12.79 28.86 9.66
CA ASN A 145 -12.04 27.80 10.34
C ASN A 145 -11.47 26.77 9.36
N SER A 146 -12.19 26.47 8.28
CA SER A 146 -11.72 25.61 7.20
C SER A 146 -10.45 26.18 6.56
N LEU A 147 -10.48 27.40 6.02
CA LEU A 147 -9.29 28.00 5.40
C LEU A 147 -8.08 28.08 6.37
N LEU A 148 -8.33 28.33 7.66
CA LEU A 148 -7.28 28.35 8.68
C LEU A 148 -6.70 26.96 9.02
N SER A 149 -7.39 25.85 8.70
CA SER A 149 -6.99 24.48 9.07
C SER A 149 -6.67 23.55 7.88
N THR A 150 -7.22 23.80 6.68
CA THR A 150 -7.16 22.89 5.52
C THR A 150 -6.10 23.29 4.47
N GLY A 151 -5.04 24.01 4.87
CA GLY A 151 -3.86 24.23 4.03
C GLY A 151 -3.87 25.48 3.13
N PHE A 152 -4.86 26.39 3.26
CA PHE A 152 -4.91 27.61 2.45
C PHE A 152 -3.66 28.48 2.60
N ALA A 153 -3.11 28.60 3.82
CA ALA A 153 -1.87 29.33 4.08
C ALA A 153 -0.69 28.81 3.24
N GLN A 154 -0.60 27.48 3.04
CA GLN A 154 0.43 26.84 2.23
C GLN A 154 0.21 27.10 0.73
N VAL A 155 -1.04 27.12 0.25
CA VAL A 155 -1.38 27.54 -1.13
C VAL A 155 -0.93 28.98 -1.38
N VAL A 156 -1.23 29.90 -0.45
CA VAL A 156 -0.77 31.30 -0.52
C VAL A 156 0.76 31.38 -0.52
N LEU A 157 1.42 30.70 0.43
CA LEU A 157 2.88 30.68 0.54
C LEU A 157 3.53 30.22 -0.77
N HIS A 158 3.11 29.07 -1.30
CA HIS A 158 3.60 28.52 -2.55
C HIS A 158 3.44 29.52 -3.71
N LYS A 159 2.26 30.15 -3.82
CA LYS A 159 1.98 31.07 -4.94
C LYS A 159 2.71 32.41 -4.84
N LEU A 160 3.07 32.85 -3.63
CA LEU A 160 3.90 34.04 -3.42
C LEU A 160 5.38 33.75 -3.71
N THR A 161 5.91 32.58 -3.29
CA THR A 161 7.34 32.19 -3.41
C THR A 161 7.73 31.56 -4.74
N SER A 162 6.78 31.05 -5.55
CA SER A 162 7.06 30.40 -6.85
C SER A 162 7.87 31.24 -7.85
N ASN A 163 8.01 32.56 -7.63
CA ASN A 163 8.81 33.44 -8.49
C ASN A 163 10.28 33.60 -8.03
N THR A 164 10.66 33.15 -6.82
CA THR A 164 11.93 33.52 -6.16
C THR A 164 13.08 32.52 -6.38
N GLN A 165 12.83 31.34 -6.98
CA GLN A 165 13.82 30.24 -7.05
C GLN A 165 14.53 30.02 -8.40
N ILE A 166 14.37 30.91 -9.39
CA ILE A 166 15.07 30.78 -10.69
C ILE A 166 15.84 32.07 -11.05
N GLU A 167 16.81 32.44 -10.20
CA GLU A 167 17.90 33.36 -10.58
C GLU A 167 19.29 32.70 -10.45
N THR A 168 19.42 31.47 -10.96
CA THR A 168 20.73 30.87 -11.26
C THR A 168 21.17 31.19 -12.69
N LYS A 169 21.72 32.41 -12.86
CA LYS A 169 22.65 32.81 -13.92
C LYS A 169 22.32 32.37 -15.37
N SER A 170 21.70 33.25 -16.15
CA SER A 170 22.10 33.49 -17.55
C SER A 170 21.56 34.83 -18.06
N SER A 171 22.43 35.62 -18.68
CA SER A 171 22.10 36.96 -19.18
C SER A 171 21.58 36.89 -20.62
N SER A 172 20.26 36.94 -20.81
CA SER A 172 19.66 37.24 -22.11
C SER A 172 18.26 37.84 -21.94
N SER A 173 17.96 38.91 -22.68
CA SER A 173 16.69 39.63 -22.61
C SER A 173 15.53 38.84 -23.21
N SER A 174 14.66 38.31 -22.35
CA SER A 174 13.31 37.87 -22.70
C SER A 174 12.38 38.13 -21.52
N SER A 175 11.14 38.53 -21.82
CA SER A 175 10.09 38.86 -20.83
C SER A 175 9.88 37.72 -19.82
N PRO A 176 9.51 37.99 -18.55
CA PRO A 176 9.26 36.95 -17.55
C PRO A 176 7.89 36.28 -17.76
N GLU A 177 7.78 35.46 -18.80
CA GLU A 177 6.54 34.79 -19.24
C GLU A 177 5.93 33.85 -18.18
N ASN A 178 6.71 33.41 -17.19
CA ASN A 178 6.27 32.54 -16.09
C ASN A 178 6.05 33.25 -14.75
N SER A 179 6.04 34.60 -14.72
CA SER A 179 5.78 35.31 -13.46
C SER A 179 4.30 35.24 -13.07
N THR A 180 4.01 34.80 -11.84
CA THR A 180 2.62 34.77 -11.33
C THR A 180 2.01 36.19 -11.36
N PRO A 181 0.86 36.40 -12.05
CA PRO A 181 0.24 37.71 -12.14
C PRO A 181 -0.06 38.35 -10.79
N ILE A 182 0.24 39.65 -10.70
CA ILE A 182 0.13 40.45 -9.46
C ILE A 182 -1.28 40.42 -8.89
N PHE A 183 -2.32 40.44 -9.74
CA PHE A 183 -3.72 40.42 -9.30
C PHE A 183 -4.09 39.12 -8.56
N ILE A 184 -3.50 37.97 -8.92
CA ILE A 184 -3.69 36.69 -8.21
C ILE A 184 -3.08 36.78 -6.81
N LYS A 185 -1.84 37.30 -6.70
CA LYS A 185 -1.16 37.52 -5.42
C LYS A 185 -1.96 38.46 -4.52
N ILE A 186 -2.50 39.56 -5.08
CA ILE A 186 -3.37 40.49 -4.36
C ILE A 186 -4.68 39.81 -3.93
N GLY A 187 -5.32 39.03 -4.81
CA GLY A 187 -6.56 38.29 -4.50
C GLY A 187 -6.38 37.32 -3.33
N LEU A 188 -5.29 36.56 -3.32
CA LEU A 188 -4.94 35.67 -2.20
C LEU A 188 -4.67 36.45 -0.90
N LEU A 189 -3.90 37.55 -0.97
CA LEU A 189 -3.65 38.39 0.21
C LEU A 189 -4.90 39.13 0.72
N ASN A 190 -5.92 39.37 -0.12
CA ASN A 190 -7.21 39.89 0.33
C ASN A 190 -7.92 38.88 1.24
N VAL A 191 -7.92 37.60 0.87
CA VAL A 191 -8.54 36.54 1.68
C VAL A 191 -7.77 36.33 2.98
N VAL A 192 -6.44 36.34 2.96
CA VAL A 192 -5.63 36.33 4.20
C VAL A 192 -5.94 37.52 5.08
N GLN A 193 -6.04 38.74 4.51
CA GLN A 193 -6.41 39.94 5.27
C GLN A 193 -7.79 39.81 5.92
N ARG A 194 -8.77 39.25 5.20
CA ARG A 194 -10.11 38.98 5.71
C ARG A 194 -10.11 37.91 6.82
N LEU A 195 -9.27 36.88 6.71
CA LEU A 195 -9.10 35.89 7.79
C LEU A 195 -8.54 36.53 9.08
N THR A 196 -7.65 37.52 8.96
CA THR A 196 -7.05 38.23 10.11
C THR A 196 -7.96 39.27 10.79
N GLU A 197 -9.20 39.46 10.34
CA GLU A 197 -10.17 40.36 11.00
C GLU A 197 -10.73 39.76 12.31
N GLU A 198 -10.46 38.49 12.60
CA GLU A 198 -10.94 37.75 13.78
C GLU A 198 -9.76 37.20 14.61
N GLU A 199 -9.78 37.37 15.93
CA GLU A 199 -8.62 37.19 16.81
C GLU A 199 -8.18 35.72 17.07
N LYS A 200 -8.85 34.71 16.50
CA LYS A 200 -8.71 33.30 16.90
C LYS A 200 -8.29 32.39 15.75
N GLY A 201 -7.39 31.43 16.03
CA GLY A 201 -6.99 30.39 15.07
C GLY A 201 -6.03 30.87 13.98
N LEU A 202 -5.41 32.03 14.17
CA LEU A 202 -4.53 32.68 13.19
C LEU A 202 -3.10 32.10 13.16
N GLU A 203 -2.78 31.15 14.03
CA GLU A 203 -1.45 30.54 14.17
C GLU A 203 -0.96 29.90 12.86
N SER A 204 -1.87 29.35 12.04
CA SER A 204 -1.54 28.77 10.74
C SER A 204 -1.05 29.81 9.72
N LEU A 205 -1.38 31.09 9.89
CA LEU A 205 -0.95 32.18 9.02
C LEU A 205 0.49 32.64 9.30
N ILE A 206 1.08 32.26 10.44
CA ILE A 206 2.48 32.60 10.81
C ILE A 206 3.48 32.15 9.75
N VAL A 207 3.18 31.05 9.04
CA VAL A 207 4.00 30.52 7.94
C VAL A 207 4.22 31.52 6.79
N LEU A 208 3.36 32.54 6.68
CA LEU A 208 3.45 33.59 5.66
C LEU A 208 4.45 34.71 6.02
N ILE A 209 4.86 34.85 7.29
CA ILE A 209 5.70 35.98 7.72
C ILE A 209 7.00 36.14 6.91
N PRO A 210 7.78 35.08 6.60
CA PRO A 210 9.02 35.23 5.83
C PRO A 210 8.79 35.82 4.43
N VAL A 211 7.78 35.32 3.70
CA VAL A 211 7.45 35.83 2.35
C VAL A 211 6.79 37.22 2.39
N LEU A 212 6.07 37.55 3.47
CA LEU A 212 5.53 38.90 3.66
C LEU A 212 6.65 39.91 3.95
N GLU A 213 7.71 39.56 4.71
CA GLU A 213 8.89 40.42 4.91
C GLU A 213 9.66 40.66 3.60
N GLU A 214 9.78 39.62 2.75
CA GLU A 214 10.30 39.76 1.40
C GLU A 214 9.44 40.73 0.56
N LEU A 215 8.12 40.56 0.54
CA LEU A 215 7.20 41.45 -0.19
C LEU A 215 7.14 42.88 0.37
N LYS A 216 7.33 43.07 1.68
CA LYS A 216 7.47 44.39 2.32
C LYS A 216 8.73 45.12 1.86
N SER A 217 9.78 44.38 1.49
CA SER A 217 11.06 44.90 0.99
C SER A 217 11.03 45.10 -0.53
N ASN A 218 10.66 44.06 -1.27
CA ASN A 218 10.86 43.92 -2.71
C ASN A 218 9.57 43.99 -3.54
N GLY A 219 8.40 43.86 -2.89
CA GLY A 219 7.11 43.81 -3.58
C GLY A 219 6.69 45.12 -4.24
N GLU A 220 5.88 45.00 -5.29
CA GLU A 220 5.27 46.13 -5.99
C GLU A 220 4.22 46.83 -5.12
N ASN A 221 4.03 48.14 -5.35
CA ASN A 221 3.21 49.08 -4.56
C ASN A 221 2.07 48.47 -3.70
N GLN A 222 1.06 47.85 -4.31
CA GLN A 222 -0.10 47.30 -3.60
C GLN A 222 0.19 46.00 -2.83
N LEU A 223 1.13 45.17 -3.29
CA LEU A 223 1.62 44.01 -2.54
C LEU A 223 2.41 44.46 -1.32
N LYS A 224 3.26 45.49 -1.47
CA LYS A 224 4.08 46.05 -0.38
C LYS A 224 3.23 46.66 0.74
N SER A 225 2.14 47.35 0.42
CA SER A 225 1.23 47.88 1.46
C SER A 225 0.44 46.78 2.16
N LYS A 226 -0.07 45.79 1.42
CA LYS A 226 -0.77 44.62 2.02
C LYS A 226 0.16 43.78 2.90
N ALA A 227 1.38 43.53 2.45
CA ALA A 227 2.37 42.78 3.23
C ALA A 227 2.71 43.49 4.55
N LYS A 228 2.90 44.81 4.53
CA LYS A 228 3.12 45.60 5.76
C LYS A 228 1.95 45.50 6.75
N ASN A 229 0.71 45.60 6.28
CA ASN A 229 -0.47 45.51 7.14
C ASN A 229 -0.62 44.11 7.75
N LEU A 230 -0.46 43.06 6.95
CA LEU A 230 -0.52 41.67 7.42
C LEU A 230 0.59 41.35 8.41
N LEU A 231 1.82 41.81 8.16
CA LEU A 231 2.93 41.63 9.10
C LEU A 231 2.67 42.30 10.45
N LEU A 232 2.06 43.49 10.47
CA LEU A 232 1.73 44.18 11.71
C LEU A 232 0.79 43.32 12.58
N ILE A 233 -0.25 42.74 11.97
CA ILE A 233 -1.21 41.87 12.66
C ILE A 233 -0.54 40.56 13.08
N LEU A 234 0.13 39.86 12.16
CA LEU A 234 0.72 38.55 12.44
C LEU A 234 1.89 38.60 13.45
N SER A 235 2.65 39.70 13.50
CA SER A 235 3.74 39.87 14.48
C SER A 235 3.23 40.07 15.91
N GLN A 236 2.02 40.64 16.07
CA GLN A 236 1.39 40.80 17.39
C GLN A 236 1.01 39.44 18.00
N ILE A 237 0.56 38.49 17.18
CA ILE A 237 0.19 37.12 17.59
C ILE A 237 1.39 36.37 18.22
N ILE A 238 2.59 36.56 17.67
CA ILE A 238 3.82 35.89 18.16
C ILE A 238 4.30 36.49 19.49
N GLY A 239 3.68 37.57 19.98
CA GLY A 239 4.15 38.27 21.18
C GLY A 239 5.46 39.03 20.96
N ILE A 240 5.84 39.29 19.71
CA ILE A 240 6.96 40.19 19.39
C ILE A 240 6.46 41.62 19.67
N ASN A 241 6.69 42.05 20.91
CA ASN A 241 6.48 43.43 21.35
C ASN A 241 7.24 44.38 20.42
N SER A 242 6.51 45.01 19.49
CA SER A 242 6.99 46.11 18.67
C SER A 242 7.14 47.38 19.51
N GLN A 243 8.06 47.36 20.49
CA GLN A 243 8.48 48.55 21.22
C GLN A 243 9.49 49.37 20.41
N ASN A 244 8.98 50.07 19.40
CA ASN A 244 9.31 51.49 19.26
C ASN A 244 8.32 52.22 20.18
N SER A 245 8.70 52.95 21.22
CA SER A 245 9.81 53.91 21.26
C SER A 245 10.31 54.17 22.70
N ASN A 246 11.54 54.67 22.83
CA ASN A 246 12.12 55.37 23.99
C ASN A 246 11.98 54.75 25.41
N SER A 247 13.09 54.26 25.97
CA SER A 247 13.69 54.84 27.20
C SER A 247 15.05 54.22 27.55
N ASN A 248 15.94 55.05 28.12
CA ASN A 248 17.38 54.82 28.15
C ASN A 248 17.88 54.09 29.42
N SER A 249 17.11 53.14 29.95
CA SER A 249 17.34 52.50 31.26
C SER A 249 17.92 51.07 31.21
N ASN A 250 18.24 50.56 30.01
CA ASN A 250 18.20 49.12 29.74
C ASN A 250 19.49 48.59 29.10
N LEU A 251 20.59 48.60 29.87
CA LEU A 251 21.91 48.04 29.50
C LEU A 251 22.21 46.75 30.28
N LYS A 252 22.46 46.81 31.60
CA LYS A 252 22.86 45.64 32.41
C LYS A 252 21.94 44.42 32.29
N GLU A 253 20.63 44.63 32.22
CA GLU A 253 19.64 43.54 32.10
C GLU A 253 19.62 42.94 30.69
N LYS A 254 19.91 43.75 29.65
CA LYS A 254 20.17 43.24 28.30
C LYS A 254 21.49 42.48 28.25
N ASP A 255 22.55 43.00 28.84
CA ASP A 255 23.88 42.37 28.85
C ASP A 255 23.83 40.97 29.49
N GLN A 256 23.14 40.81 30.64
CA GLN A 256 22.92 39.51 31.25
C GLN A 256 22.10 38.56 30.38
N LYS A 257 21.08 39.07 29.69
CA LYS A 257 20.22 38.26 28.81
C LYS A 257 20.92 37.87 27.50
N ILE A 258 21.81 38.72 27.00
CA ILE A 258 22.74 38.42 25.90
C ILE A 258 23.71 37.32 26.34
N GLN A 259 24.35 37.46 27.50
CA GLN A 259 25.29 36.47 28.02
C GLN A 259 24.65 35.07 28.20
N GLN A 260 23.43 35.00 28.75
CA GLN A 260 22.66 33.75 28.85
C GLN A 260 22.30 33.17 27.47
N MET A 261 22.00 34.02 26.49
CA MET A 261 21.68 33.60 25.12
C MET A 261 22.93 33.08 24.40
N GLU A 262 24.09 33.72 24.57
CA GLU A 262 25.37 33.26 24.05
C GLU A 262 25.78 31.90 24.64
N GLU A 263 25.60 31.68 25.95
CA GLU A 263 25.84 30.38 26.59
C GLU A 263 24.83 29.30 26.19
N SER A 264 23.61 29.68 25.82
CA SER A 264 22.61 28.77 25.26
C SER A 264 22.95 28.37 23.84
N ASN A 265 23.34 29.34 23.00
CA ASN A 265 23.76 29.10 21.62
C ASN A 265 25.04 28.25 21.58
N LYS A 266 26.07 28.56 22.37
CA LYS A 266 27.30 27.73 22.47
C LYS A 266 27.01 26.27 22.83
N ARG A 267 26.02 26.01 23.68
CA ARG A 267 25.60 24.63 24.01
C ARG A 267 24.90 23.94 22.83
N LYS A 268 24.00 24.64 22.14
CA LYS A 268 23.34 24.12 20.93
C LYS A 268 24.30 23.90 19.77
N ASP A 269 25.28 24.79 19.58
CA ASP A 269 26.30 24.66 18.53
C ASP A 269 27.18 23.42 18.78
N GLU A 270 27.52 23.12 20.04
CA GLU A 270 28.25 21.91 20.41
C GLU A 270 27.39 20.63 20.27
N GLU A 271 26.11 20.69 20.64
CA GLU A 271 25.16 19.58 20.44
C GLU A 271 24.94 19.27 18.95
N LEU A 272 24.80 20.31 18.10
CA LEU A 272 24.77 20.18 16.64
C LEU A 272 26.06 19.56 16.11
N ARG A 273 27.23 20.00 16.60
CA ARG A 273 28.54 19.46 16.20
C ARG A 273 28.69 17.97 16.53
N ILE A 274 28.17 17.53 17.68
CA ILE A 274 28.15 16.13 18.08
C ILE A 274 27.20 15.32 17.17
N ASN A 275 25.98 15.82 16.95
CA ASN A 275 24.99 15.17 16.07
C ASN A 275 25.49 15.05 14.62
N ASP A 276 26.15 16.08 14.07
CA ASP A 276 26.77 16.03 12.74
C ASP A 276 27.89 14.97 12.68
N GLN A 277 28.67 14.82 13.75
CA GLN A 277 29.72 13.81 13.82
C GLN A 277 29.15 12.39 13.91
N GLU A 278 28.04 12.18 14.60
CA GLU A 278 27.33 10.89 14.63
C GLU A 278 26.64 10.57 13.30
N LEU A 279 26.00 11.56 12.67
CA LEU A 279 25.39 11.42 11.36
C LEU A 279 26.43 11.04 10.30
N LEU A 280 27.63 11.62 10.36
CA LEU A 280 28.74 11.27 9.48
C LEU A 280 29.26 9.85 9.72
N LYS A 281 29.32 9.38 10.98
CA LYS A 281 29.65 7.97 11.30
C LYS A 281 28.61 7.01 10.72
N MET A 282 27.33 7.24 11.00
CA MET A 282 26.23 6.41 10.48
C MET A 282 26.20 6.37 8.94
N LYS A 283 26.49 7.50 8.28
CA LYS A 283 26.60 7.55 6.82
C LYS A 283 27.76 6.66 6.31
N ASN A 284 28.94 6.79 6.91
CA ASN A 284 30.11 5.97 6.55
C ASN A 284 29.89 4.47 6.80
N GLU A 285 29.10 4.09 7.82
CA GLU A 285 28.73 2.70 8.07
C GLU A 285 27.74 2.17 7.03
N ARG A 286 26.71 2.96 6.71
CA ARG A 286 25.73 2.65 5.65
C ARG A 286 26.38 2.50 4.27
N ASP A 287 27.34 3.37 3.94
CA ASP A 287 28.07 3.29 2.67
C ASP A 287 28.95 2.02 2.59
N LYS A 288 29.57 1.59 3.71
CA LYS A 288 30.30 0.32 3.80
C LYS A 288 29.37 -0.90 3.70
N GLU A 289 28.21 -0.84 4.33
CA GLU A 289 27.20 -1.91 4.26
C GLU A 289 26.66 -2.06 2.84
N LYS A 290 26.37 -0.94 2.16
CA LYS A 290 25.97 -0.94 0.75
C LYS A 290 27.02 -1.57 -0.16
N GLN A 291 28.31 -1.23 0.01
CA GLN A 291 29.40 -1.86 -0.74
C GLN A 291 29.49 -3.37 -0.50
N ARG A 292 29.27 -3.84 0.73
CA ARG A 292 29.22 -5.28 1.04
C ARG A 292 28.02 -5.97 0.37
N ALA A 293 26.85 -5.33 0.35
CA ALA A 293 25.67 -5.85 -0.31
C ALA A 293 25.86 -5.96 -1.84
N GLU A 294 26.39 -4.91 -2.47
CA GLU A 294 26.73 -4.89 -3.90
C GLU A 294 27.75 -5.99 -4.26
N GLN A 295 28.77 -6.20 -3.43
CA GLN A 295 29.74 -7.29 -3.61
C GLN A 295 29.10 -8.68 -3.49
N ALA A 296 28.27 -8.89 -2.46
CA ALA A 296 27.56 -10.16 -2.26
C ALA A 296 26.59 -10.48 -3.40
N GLU A 297 25.95 -9.47 -3.99
CA GLU A 297 25.10 -9.63 -5.17
C GLU A 297 25.91 -10.01 -6.42
N GLN A 298 27.08 -9.39 -6.63
CA GLN A 298 27.98 -9.78 -7.73
C GLN A 298 28.44 -11.24 -7.60
N ASP A 299 28.81 -11.69 -6.40
CA ASP A 299 29.31 -13.05 -6.19
C ASP A 299 28.17 -14.09 -6.32
N LYS A 300 26.96 -13.77 -5.84
CA LYS A 300 25.75 -14.58 -6.09
C LYS A 300 25.41 -14.69 -7.58
N ASN A 301 25.63 -13.63 -8.36
CA ASN A 301 25.44 -13.65 -9.81
C ASN A 301 26.50 -14.51 -10.53
N LYS A 302 27.77 -14.49 -10.10
CA LYS A 302 28.81 -15.40 -10.62
C LYS A 302 28.46 -16.87 -10.34
N GLU A 303 28.07 -17.19 -9.09
CA GLU A 303 27.69 -18.55 -8.70
C GLU A 303 26.49 -19.06 -9.52
N LYS A 304 25.49 -18.19 -9.78
CA LYS A 304 24.35 -18.50 -10.64
C LYS A 304 24.76 -18.82 -12.08
N GLN A 305 25.70 -18.07 -12.66
CA GLN A 305 26.24 -18.36 -14.00
C GLN A 305 27.04 -19.67 -14.04
N GLU A 306 27.85 -19.95 -13.01
CA GLU A 306 28.59 -21.22 -12.93
C GLU A 306 27.64 -22.42 -12.78
N LYS A 307 26.59 -22.29 -11.98
CA LYS A 307 25.55 -23.32 -11.84
C LYS A 307 24.83 -23.58 -13.17
N GLN A 308 24.48 -22.54 -13.93
CA GLN A 308 23.88 -22.71 -15.26
C GLN A 308 24.80 -23.49 -16.22
N ARG A 309 26.10 -23.16 -16.27
CA ARG A 309 27.08 -23.91 -17.07
C ARG A 309 27.16 -25.39 -16.68
N LYS A 310 27.15 -25.70 -15.38
CA LYS A 310 27.16 -27.09 -14.88
C LYS A 310 25.86 -27.83 -15.20
N GLU A 311 24.71 -27.16 -15.15
CA GLU A 311 23.42 -27.75 -15.54
C GLU A 311 23.35 -28.08 -17.05
N GLU A 312 23.95 -27.23 -17.90
CA GLU A 312 24.09 -27.50 -19.34
C GLU A 312 25.03 -28.69 -19.63
N GLU A 313 26.16 -28.78 -18.93
CA GLU A 313 27.11 -29.89 -19.03
C GLU A 313 26.50 -31.22 -18.59
N ILE A 314 25.76 -31.24 -17.47
CA ILE A 314 25.00 -32.41 -17.01
C ILE A 314 23.95 -32.83 -18.04
N LYS A 315 23.28 -31.87 -18.69
CA LYS A 315 22.28 -32.14 -19.74
C LYS A 315 22.92 -32.79 -20.98
N PHE A 316 24.12 -32.35 -21.36
CA PHE A 316 24.90 -32.95 -22.46
C PHE A 316 25.32 -34.40 -22.12
N LEU A 317 25.97 -34.61 -20.97
CA LEU A 317 26.40 -35.94 -20.52
C LEU A 317 25.22 -36.93 -20.40
N LYS A 318 24.05 -36.45 -19.95
CA LYS A 318 22.85 -37.30 -19.85
C LYS A 318 22.34 -37.76 -21.22
N ALA A 319 22.39 -36.88 -22.23
CA ALA A 319 22.03 -37.26 -23.61
C ALA A 319 22.99 -38.30 -24.19
N GLU A 320 24.29 -38.17 -23.91
CA GLU A 320 25.32 -39.14 -24.30
C GLU A 320 25.11 -40.51 -23.64
N ILE A 321 24.83 -40.53 -22.32
CA ILE A 321 24.48 -41.75 -21.58
C ILE A 321 23.25 -42.45 -22.18
N ASP A 322 22.20 -41.71 -22.52
CA ASP A 322 20.99 -42.30 -23.11
C ASP A 322 21.21 -42.80 -24.55
N GLN A 323 22.17 -42.20 -25.30
CA GLN A 323 22.63 -42.74 -26.57
C GLN A 323 23.44 -44.04 -26.40
N MET A 324 24.32 -44.14 -25.39
CA MET A 324 25.03 -45.38 -25.06
C MET A 324 24.07 -46.49 -24.64
N LYS A 325 23.05 -46.20 -23.81
CA LYS A 325 22.02 -47.19 -23.41
C LYS A 325 21.30 -47.80 -24.63
N LYS A 326 20.88 -46.97 -25.59
CA LYS A 326 20.26 -47.44 -26.85
C LYS A 326 21.18 -48.34 -27.68
N ASN A 327 22.50 -48.16 -27.59
CA ASN A 327 23.46 -49.04 -28.25
C ASN A 327 23.63 -50.37 -27.49
N ILE A 328 23.63 -50.35 -26.15
CA ILE A 328 23.67 -51.56 -25.31
C ILE A 328 22.39 -52.41 -25.48
N GLU A 329 21.24 -51.77 -25.60
CA GLU A 329 19.94 -52.44 -25.76
C GLU A 329 19.84 -53.24 -27.08
N LYS A 330 20.50 -52.76 -28.14
CA LYS A 330 20.62 -53.48 -29.43
C LYS A 330 21.50 -54.73 -29.39
N LEU A 331 22.23 -54.98 -28.30
CA LEU A 331 23.25 -56.04 -28.19
C LEU A 331 22.87 -57.23 -27.29
N LYS A 332 21.63 -57.31 -26.76
CA LYS A 332 21.22 -58.38 -25.86
C LYS A 332 20.33 -59.45 -26.52
N PRO A 333 20.66 -60.76 -26.42
CA PRO A 333 19.76 -61.86 -26.77
C PRO A 333 18.60 -62.00 -25.76
N LYS A 334 17.46 -62.52 -26.21
CA LYS A 334 16.26 -62.72 -25.38
C LYS A 334 16.40 -63.94 -24.44
N GLN A 335 16.16 -63.73 -23.15
CA GLN A 335 15.55 -64.72 -22.26
C GLN A 335 14.53 -64.02 -21.36
N GLU A 336 13.34 -64.60 -21.24
CA GLU A 336 12.23 -64.10 -20.43
C GLU A 336 12.18 -64.81 -19.08
N THR A 337 11.92 -64.09 -17.99
CA THR A 337 10.73 -64.36 -17.14
C THR A 337 10.47 -63.26 -16.11
N GLN A 338 9.26 -62.71 -16.19
CA GLN A 338 8.44 -62.15 -15.10
C GLN A 338 9.10 -61.41 -13.91
N LYS A 339 8.94 -60.08 -13.90
CA LYS A 339 8.28 -59.40 -12.76
C LYS A 339 7.58 -58.12 -13.19
N LYS A 340 6.44 -57.84 -12.54
CA LYS A 340 5.46 -56.81 -12.92
C LYS A 340 6.03 -55.39 -12.91
N GLU A 341 5.53 -54.57 -13.82
CA GLU A 341 5.61 -53.11 -13.75
C GLU A 341 4.98 -52.59 -12.45
N SER A 342 5.64 -51.62 -11.83
CA SER A 342 5.09 -50.83 -10.72
C SER A 342 5.14 -49.35 -11.08
N SER A 343 3.98 -48.70 -11.15
CA SER A 343 3.89 -47.24 -11.27
C SER A 343 4.62 -46.57 -10.09
N PRO A 344 5.42 -45.50 -10.32
CA PRO A 344 6.29 -44.91 -9.28
C PRO A 344 5.55 -44.07 -8.22
N ILE A 345 4.22 -44.15 -8.15
CA ILE A 345 3.36 -43.44 -7.21
C ILE A 345 2.32 -44.43 -6.71
N GLN A 346 2.19 -44.54 -5.38
CA GLN A 346 1.11 -45.27 -4.73
C GLN A 346 0.20 -44.27 -4.02
N ASP A 347 -1.02 -44.09 -4.53
CA ASP A 347 -2.03 -43.27 -3.88
C ASP A 347 -2.46 -43.94 -2.57
N TYR A 348 -2.48 -43.17 -1.48
CA TYR A 348 -2.82 -43.64 -0.14
C TYR A 348 -4.27 -43.25 0.19
N PRO A 349 -5.11 -44.15 0.72
CA PRO A 349 -6.48 -43.78 1.08
C PRO A 349 -6.49 -42.71 2.17
N ILE A 350 -7.13 -41.58 1.90
CA ILE A 350 -7.30 -40.48 2.86
C ILE A 350 -8.34 -40.91 3.90
N GLN A 351 -7.90 -41.61 4.94
CA GLN A 351 -8.73 -41.90 6.10
C GLN A 351 -8.94 -40.61 6.90
N ILE A 352 -10.18 -40.34 7.32
CA ILE A 352 -10.57 -39.19 8.17
C ILE A 352 -11.28 -39.66 9.46
N ILE A 353 -10.53 -39.76 10.57
CA ILE A 353 -11.00 -39.83 11.95
C ILE A 353 -11.44 -38.41 12.37
N ASN A 354 -12.72 -38.21 12.68
CA ASN A 354 -13.24 -36.93 13.16
C ASN A 354 -13.61 -37.04 14.64
N ASN A 355 -12.93 -36.27 15.49
CA ASN A 355 -13.17 -36.23 16.94
C ASN A 355 -14.27 -35.25 17.38
N ASP A 356 -14.77 -34.37 16.49
CA ASP A 356 -15.94 -33.49 16.75
C ASP A 356 -16.92 -33.52 15.54
N PRO A 357 -17.76 -34.58 15.45
CA PRO A 357 -18.71 -34.77 14.35
C PRO A 357 -19.78 -33.65 14.18
N PRO A 358 -20.30 -33.00 15.25
CA PRO A 358 -21.23 -31.88 15.12
C PRO A 358 -20.73 -30.68 14.31
N GLU A 359 -19.45 -30.30 14.44
CA GLU A 359 -18.96 -28.99 14.00
C GLU A 359 -18.32 -28.97 12.61
N ILE A 360 -18.09 -30.14 12.01
CA ILE A 360 -17.34 -30.30 10.76
C ILE A 360 -18.16 -31.04 9.71
N VAL A 361 -18.16 -30.51 8.49
CA VAL A 361 -18.63 -31.25 7.31
C VAL A 361 -17.42 -31.78 6.55
N LEU A 362 -17.40 -33.09 6.33
CA LEU A 362 -16.55 -33.74 5.34
C LEU A 362 -17.40 -34.03 4.11
N SER A 363 -16.95 -33.58 2.94
CA SER A 363 -17.57 -33.94 1.66
C SER A 363 -16.54 -34.48 0.69
N ASP A 364 -16.90 -35.60 0.05
CA ASP A 364 -16.12 -36.14 -1.06
C ASP A 364 -16.36 -35.33 -2.33
N ILE A 365 -15.29 -34.91 -2.99
CA ILE A 365 -15.31 -34.27 -4.30
C ILE A 365 -14.69 -35.26 -5.30
N ASP A 366 -15.50 -35.69 -6.26
CA ASP A 366 -15.15 -36.61 -7.35
C ASP A 366 -14.54 -37.96 -6.91
N GLY A 367 -14.78 -38.35 -5.66
CA GLY A 367 -14.27 -39.60 -5.05
C GLY A 367 -12.75 -39.64 -4.79
N ILE A 368 -12.03 -38.54 -5.08
CA ILE A 368 -10.56 -38.46 -4.98
C ILE A 368 -10.13 -37.38 -3.98
N MET A 369 -10.84 -36.26 -3.94
CA MET A 369 -10.53 -35.12 -3.06
C MET A 369 -11.50 -35.09 -1.88
N LYS A 370 -11.05 -34.56 -0.74
CA LYS A 370 -11.90 -34.34 0.43
C LYS A 370 -11.94 -32.85 0.77
N LYS A 371 -13.13 -32.26 0.75
CA LYS A 371 -13.41 -30.91 1.25
C LYS A 371 -13.87 -30.99 2.70
N ILE A 372 -13.45 -29.98 3.47
CA ILE A 372 -13.60 -29.94 4.93
C ILE A 372 -14.06 -28.53 5.28
N SER A 373 -15.17 -28.37 5.98
CA SER A 373 -15.78 -27.06 6.26
C SER A 373 -16.27 -26.96 7.71
N LYS A 374 -16.04 -25.80 8.36
CA LYS A 374 -16.51 -25.52 9.74
C LYS A 374 -17.94 -24.98 9.76
N LYS A 375 -18.77 -25.41 10.73
CA LYS A 375 -20.19 -25.01 10.87
C LYS A 375 -20.50 -23.96 11.94
N THR A 376 -19.66 -23.83 12.98
CA THR A 376 -20.02 -23.10 14.22
C THR A 376 -18.92 -22.12 14.66
N ASP A 377 -19.29 -21.18 15.54
CA ASP A 377 -18.39 -20.20 16.15
C ASP A 377 -17.57 -20.74 17.34
N LYS A 378 -17.76 -22.00 17.72
CA LYS A 378 -17.03 -22.62 18.83
C LYS A 378 -15.55 -22.81 18.47
N TRP A 379 -14.71 -22.83 19.49
CA TRP A 379 -13.28 -23.11 19.37
C TRP A 379 -13.04 -24.62 19.26
N THR A 380 -13.22 -25.16 18.06
CA THR A 380 -12.98 -26.57 17.76
C THR A 380 -11.51 -26.82 17.46
N THR A 381 -10.97 -27.96 17.89
CA THR A 381 -9.79 -28.53 17.24
C THR A 381 -10.02 -30.00 17.05
N VAL A 382 -10.32 -30.35 15.81
CA VAL A 382 -10.37 -31.74 15.41
C VAL A 382 -9.04 -32.14 14.84
N SER A 383 -8.74 -33.37 15.18
CA SER A 383 -7.50 -34.02 14.93
C SER A 383 -7.86 -35.45 14.54
N LEU A 384 -7.05 -36.00 13.64
CA LEU A 384 -7.31 -37.22 12.89
C LEU A 384 -6.00 -38.05 13.00
N THR A 385 -5.57 -38.77 11.99
CA THR A 385 -4.38 -38.42 11.20
C THR A 385 -4.40 -36.93 10.71
N GLN A 386 -4.66 -35.99 11.66
CA GLN A 386 -4.35 -34.55 11.82
C GLN A 386 -5.24 -33.34 11.31
N ILE A 387 -6.44 -33.42 10.68
CA ILE A 387 -6.96 -32.24 9.89
C ILE A 387 -8.04 -31.31 10.52
N LEU A 388 -7.78 -29.97 10.54
CA LEU A 388 -8.74 -28.85 10.33
C LEU A 388 -7.98 -27.49 10.19
N GLU A 389 -8.00 -26.67 9.12
CA GLU A 389 -7.04 -25.59 8.59
C GLU A 389 -6.94 -24.04 8.93
N ASN A 390 -5.69 -23.51 8.93
CA ASN A 390 -5.22 -22.09 8.78
C ASN A 390 -3.68 -22.07 8.80
N ALA A 391 -3.07 -23.01 9.52
CA ALA A 391 -1.67 -23.40 9.36
C ALA A 391 -1.59 -24.87 8.95
N ILE A 392 -0.61 -25.26 8.12
CA ILE A 392 -0.24 -26.66 7.86
C ILE A 392 0.99 -27.04 8.70
N GLY A 393 1.11 -28.29 9.13
CA GLY A 393 2.18 -28.65 10.07
C GLY A 393 2.44 -30.14 10.26
N ILE A 394 3.31 -30.44 11.22
CA ILE A 394 3.56 -31.79 11.74
C ILE A 394 3.48 -31.84 13.27
N VAL A 395 2.99 -32.95 13.80
CA VAL A 395 2.88 -33.25 15.23
C VAL A 395 3.55 -34.59 15.54
N ARG A 396 4.10 -34.73 16.75
CA ARG A 396 4.61 -36.01 17.29
C ARG A 396 3.53 -37.10 17.21
N ASP A 397 3.86 -38.29 16.73
CA ASP A 397 2.92 -39.43 16.63
C ASP A 397 2.32 -39.81 18.00
N THR A 398 3.13 -39.71 19.06
CA THR A 398 2.75 -39.99 20.45
C THR A 398 1.89 -38.91 21.11
N TYR A 399 1.73 -37.74 20.49
CA TYR A 399 1.02 -36.61 21.09
C TYR A 399 -0.44 -36.55 20.63
N ASN A 400 -1.38 -36.74 21.55
CA ASN A 400 -2.80 -36.59 21.28
C ASN A 400 -3.19 -35.10 21.34
N ILE A 401 -3.51 -34.49 20.20
CA ILE A 401 -4.03 -33.12 20.13
C ILE A 401 -5.46 -33.09 20.74
N PRO A 402 -5.69 -32.35 21.84
CA PRO A 402 -7.01 -32.23 22.45
C PRO A 402 -7.93 -31.26 21.68
N GLU A 403 -9.22 -31.28 22.02
CA GLU A 403 -10.20 -30.30 21.53
C GLU A 403 -9.77 -28.87 21.89
N GLY A 404 -9.93 -27.92 20.96
CA GLY A 404 -9.55 -26.51 21.12
C GLY A 404 -8.05 -26.19 21.05
N ALA A 405 -7.16 -27.18 20.87
CA ALA A 405 -5.72 -27.00 20.87
C ALA A 405 -5.16 -26.10 19.75
N TYR A 406 -4.69 -24.90 20.13
CA TYR A 406 -3.94 -24.01 19.24
C TYR A 406 -2.46 -24.46 19.11
N PRO A 407 -1.89 -24.66 17.90
CA PRO A 407 -0.52 -25.16 17.73
C PRO A 407 0.58 -24.29 18.34
N ARG A 408 0.33 -23.00 18.56
CA ARG A 408 1.30 -22.07 19.17
C ARG A 408 1.12 -21.90 20.68
N ASP A 409 0.06 -22.45 21.28
CA ASP A 409 -0.16 -22.36 22.72
C ASP A 409 0.92 -23.10 23.52
N TYR A 410 1.17 -22.60 24.74
CA TYR A 410 2.22 -23.11 25.62
C TYR A 410 2.07 -24.60 25.98
N THR A 411 0.85 -25.14 25.89
CA THR A 411 0.49 -26.55 26.11
C THR A 411 0.77 -27.48 24.92
N HIS A 412 1.04 -26.93 23.73
CA HIS A 412 1.03 -27.68 22.46
C HIS A 412 2.28 -27.44 21.60
N ARG A 413 2.86 -26.23 21.66
CA ARG A 413 3.97 -25.74 20.81
C ARG A 413 5.28 -26.54 20.83
N ASP A 414 5.48 -27.40 21.83
CA ASP A 414 6.67 -28.25 21.95
C ASP A 414 6.52 -29.59 21.19
N HIS A 415 5.27 -29.93 20.84
CA HIS A 415 4.89 -31.17 20.15
C HIS A 415 4.50 -30.95 18.68
N MET A 416 4.34 -29.69 18.24
CA MET A 416 3.75 -29.30 16.96
C MET A 416 4.59 -28.23 16.26
N VAL A 417 4.89 -28.41 14.97
CA VAL A 417 5.39 -27.33 14.08
C VAL A 417 4.25 -26.87 13.17
N SER A 418 4.09 -25.56 13.00
CA SER A 418 3.09 -24.96 12.09
C SER A 418 3.73 -23.98 11.10
N TYR A 419 3.21 -23.90 9.89
CA TYR A 419 3.56 -22.91 8.86
C TYR A 419 2.34 -22.05 8.55
N GLY A 420 2.46 -20.73 8.75
CA GLY A 420 1.32 -19.79 8.81
C GLY A 420 0.84 -19.23 7.47
N MET A 421 -0.46 -19.02 7.38
CA MET A 421 -1.14 -18.18 6.39
C MET A 421 -0.93 -16.68 6.67
N SER A 422 -1.19 -15.83 5.68
CA SER A 422 -1.20 -14.38 5.82
C SER A 422 -2.41 -13.85 6.62
N GLY A 423 -2.25 -12.70 7.27
CA GLY A 423 -3.29 -12.03 8.06
C GLY A 423 -3.36 -12.47 9.52
N TYR A 424 -2.33 -13.15 10.05
CA TYR A 424 -2.34 -13.72 11.41
C TYR A 424 -1.19 -13.23 12.27
N TYR A 425 -1.40 -12.05 12.88
CA TYR A 425 -0.44 -11.34 13.74
C TYR A 425 0.85 -10.94 12.99
N ASN A 426 1.96 -10.69 13.70
CA ASN A 426 3.16 -10.06 13.11
C ASN A 426 4.07 -11.05 12.36
N ASP A 427 3.60 -12.28 12.16
CA ASP A 427 4.42 -13.47 11.92
C ASP A 427 3.88 -14.29 10.73
N ASP A 428 3.45 -13.55 9.71
CA ASP A 428 2.88 -14.02 8.45
C ASP A 428 3.90 -14.87 7.68
N GLY A 429 3.60 -16.15 7.48
CA GLY A 429 4.48 -17.10 6.76
C GLY A 429 5.53 -17.80 7.64
N ASP A 430 5.65 -17.48 8.93
CA ASP A 430 6.67 -18.10 9.78
C ASP A 430 6.47 -19.61 9.97
N VAL A 431 7.59 -20.34 10.06
CA VAL A 431 7.62 -21.72 10.57
C VAL A 431 7.82 -21.68 12.09
N TYR A 432 6.79 -22.09 12.80
CA TYR A 432 6.66 -21.96 14.24
C TYR A 432 6.98 -23.24 15.00
N TYR A 433 7.86 -23.15 16.00
CA TYR A 433 8.17 -24.25 16.91
C TYR A 433 8.67 -23.79 18.28
N LYS A 434 8.30 -24.49 19.37
CA LYS A 434 8.74 -24.19 20.76
C LYS A 434 8.50 -22.72 21.18
N GLY A 435 7.50 -22.08 20.59
CA GLY A 435 7.14 -20.67 20.82
C GLY A 435 7.88 -19.63 19.97
N ASN A 436 8.81 -20.04 19.10
CA ASN A 436 9.53 -19.15 18.19
C ASN A 436 8.99 -19.27 16.76
N GLY A 437 8.72 -18.12 16.13
CA GLY A 437 8.55 -18.02 14.68
C GLY A 437 9.90 -17.96 13.99
N THR A 438 10.02 -18.63 12.84
CA THR A 438 11.19 -18.53 11.96
C THR A 438 10.76 -18.00 10.60
N ALA A 439 11.05 -16.72 10.37
CA ALA A 439 10.76 -16.00 9.14
C ALA A 439 11.66 -16.43 7.96
N GLY A 440 11.15 -16.21 6.75
CA GLY A 440 11.85 -16.43 5.48
C GLY A 440 11.01 -17.12 4.40
N ASN A 441 9.90 -17.77 4.77
CA ASN A 441 8.91 -18.25 3.83
C ASN A 441 7.94 -17.12 3.44
N ILE A 442 7.29 -17.25 2.29
CA ILE A 442 6.14 -16.38 1.98
C ILE A 442 4.94 -16.82 2.82
N ALA A 443 4.13 -15.86 3.27
CA ALA A 443 2.79 -16.15 3.76
C ALA A 443 1.91 -16.56 2.57
N TYR A 444 1.13 -17.62 2.72
CA TYR A 444 0.15 -18.00 1.71
C TYR A 444 -1.20 -17.33 1.96
N ILE A 445 -2.02 -17.23 0.91
CA ILE A 445 -3.37 -16.64 0.94
C ILE A 445 -4.42 -17.62 0.40
N ASP A 446 -5.68 -17.22 0.42
CA ASP A 446 -6.80 -18.01 -0.08
C ASP A 446 -6.59 -18.54 -1.50
N ASN A 447 -7.12 -19.75 -1.75
CA ASN A 447 -7.09 -20.46 -3.03
C ASN A 447 -5.71 -20.94 -3.52
N GLN A 448 -4.61 -20.68 -2.81
CA GLN A 448 -3.29 -21.23 -3.14
C GLN A 448 -3.15 -22.72 -2.79
N LYS A 449 -2.24 -23.42 -3.46
CA LYS A 449 -1.93 -24.83 -3.19
C LYS A 449 -0.73 -24.96 -2.25
N ILE A 450 -0.96 -25.45 -1.05
CA ILE A 450 0.12 -25.72 -0.08
C ILE A 450 0.49 -27.21 -0.09
N LYS A 451 1.80 -27.49 -0.03
CA LYS A 451 2.35 -28.83 0.12
C LYS A 451 3.29 -28.85 1.33
N ALA A 452 3.15 -29.86 2.19
CA ALA A 452 4.18 -30.26 3.15
C ALA A 452 4.72 -31.63 2.73
N GLU A 453 6.04 -31.78 2.70
CA GLU A 453 6.72 -33.01 2.28
C GLU A 453 7.68 -33.46 3.39
N PHE A 454 7.46 -34.66 3.93
CA PHE A 454 8.29 -35.28 4.97
C PHE A 454 9.24 -36.30 4.33
N ASP A 455 10.54 -36.06 4.47
CA ASP A 455 11.60 -37.00 4.13
C ASP A 455 12.02 -37.74 5.41
N SER A 456 11.62 -39.01 5.51
CA SER A 456 11.92 -39.86 6.67
C SER A 456 13.35 -40.39 6.71
N GLU A 457 14.12 -40.29 5.62
CA GLU A 457 15.53 -40.68 5.59
C GLU A 457 16.42 -39.55 6.10
N LYS A 458 16.05 -38.29 5.81
CA LYS A 458 16.75 -37.10 6.29
C LYS A 458 16.19 -36.51 7.59
N GLY A 459 14.98 -36.93 7.98
CA GLY A 459 14.27 -36.36 9.14
C GLY A 459 13.92 -34.88 8.92
N THR A 460 13.40 -34.53 7.74
CA THR A 460 13.07 -33.13 7.37
C THR A 460 11.65 -32.96 6.88
N VAL A 461 11.04 -31.79 7.17
CA VAL A 461 9.78 -31.34 6.55
C VAL A 461 10.01 -30.05 5.79
N ILE A 462 9.65 -30.05 4.51
CA ILE A 462 9.79 -28.90 3.61
C ILE A 462 8.41 -28.48 3.10
N PHE A 463 8.18 -27.16 3.05
CA PHE A 463 6.93 -26.58 2.57
C PHE A 463 7.03 -26.09 1.12
N SER A 464 5.89 -25.96 0.43
CA SER A 464 5.80 -25.33 -0.89
C SER A 464 4.47 -24.63 -1.08
N VAL A 465 4.48 -23.46 -1.73
CA VAL A 465 3.29 -22.67 -2.10
C VAL A 465 3.21 -22.60 -3.62
N ASP A 466 2.09 -23.02 -4.20
CA ASP A 466 1.84 -23.13 -5.64
C ASP A 466 2.97 -23.86 -6.42
N GLY A 467 3.61 -24.83 -5.76
CA GLY A 467 4.72 -25.62 -6.29
C GLY A 467 6.11 -25.00 -6.10
N VAL A 468 6.22 -23.79 -5.56
CA VAL A 468 7.49 -23.13 -5.20
C VAL A 468 7.91 -23.56 -3.80
N GLN A 469 9.02 -24.29 -3.71
CA GLN A 469 9.62 -24.70 -2.44
C GLN A 469 10.03 -23.48 -1.61
N GLN A 470 9.73 -23.53 -0.31
CA GLN A 470 10.02 -22.48 0.65
C GLN A 470 11.37 -22.73 1.37
N PRO A 471 12.13 -21.68 1.75
CA PRO A 471 13.49 -21.81 2.28
C PRO A 471 13.58 -22.19 3.77
N VAL A 472 12.55 -21.90 4.57
CA VAL A 472 12.47 -22.31 5.98
C VAL A 472 11.83 -23.70 6.05
N TYR A 473 12.58 -24.65 6.61
CA TYR A 473 12.21 -26.05 6.72
C TYR A 473 12.53 -26.62 8.11
N VAL A 474 11.92 -27.75 8.47
CA VAL A 474 12.19 -28.46 9.73
C VAL A 474 13.24 -29.54 9.52
N ARG A 475 14.15 -29.72 10.47
CA ARG A 475 15.14 -30.82 10.45
C ARG A 475 15.32 -31.49 11.82
N GLY A 476 15.92 -32.68 11.81
CA GLY A 476 16.26 -33.45 13.01
C GLY A 476 15.13 -34.32 13.54
N ILE A 477 14.13 -34.60 12.69
CA ILE A 477 12.96 -35.40 13.05
C ILE A 477 13.36 -36.89 13.04
N ASN A 478 13.76 -37.38 14.20
CA ASN A 478 14.19 -38.77 14.42
C ASN A 478 13.08 -39.66 15.02
N GLU A 479 11.83 -39.24 14.92
CA GLU A 479 10.66 -39.93 15.46
C GLU A 479 9.50 -39.94 14.45
N LYS A 480 8.46 -40.73 14.72
CA LYS A 480 7.25 -40.72 13.90
C LYS A 480 6.50 -39.39 14.08
N VAL A 481 6.02 -38.84 12.98
CA VAL A 481 5.20 -37.63 12.94
C VAL A 481 3.94 -37.85 12.11
N ARG A 482 2.91 -37.07 12.40
CA ARG A 482 1.66 -36.99 11.64
C ARG A 482 1.52 -35.58 11.08
N PHE A 483 1.05 -35.43 9.84
CA PHE A 483 0.69 -34.11 9.32
C PHE A 483 -0.56 -33.60 10.04
N PHE A 484 -0.68 -32.28 10.19
CA PHE A 484 -1.90 -31.64 10.66
C PHE A 484 -2.20 -30.34 9.91
N ILE A 485 -3.42 -29.84 10.10
CA ILE A 485 -3.88 -28.51 9.68
C ILE A 485 -4.66 -27.91 10.90
N TYR A 486 -4.63 -26.60 11.25
CA TYR A 486 -5.35 -25.98 12.43
C TYR A 486 -6.35 -24.80 12.10
N ILE A 487 -7.68 -24.82 12.39
CA ILE A 487 -8.70 -23.76 12.09
C ILE A 487 -8.86 -22.74 13.21
N CYS A 488 -9.05 -21.47 12.82
CA CYS A 488 -9.73 -20.45 13.63
C CYS A 488 -11.19 -20.14 13.16
N TYR A 489 -11.39 -19.60 11.95
CA TYR A 489 -12.65 -18.93 11.58
C TYR A 489 -13.84 -19.85 11.23
N PRO A 490 -15.09 -19.44 11.57
CA PRO A 490 -16.31 -20.12 11.14
C PRO A 490 -16.47 -20.06 9.61
N TYR A 491 -17.15 -21.06 9.04
CA TYR A 491 -17.43 -21.19 7.59
C TYR A 491 -16.22 -21.30 6.65
N ALA A 492 -14.98 -21.26 7.17
CA ALA A 492 -13.76 -21.57 6.41
C ALA A 492 -13.74 -23.02 5.88
N SER A 493 -13.01 -23.27 4.79
CA SER A 493 -12.88 -24.62 4.21
C SER A 493 -11.62 -24.86 3.36
N CYS A 494 -10.90 -25.96 3.64
CA CYS A 494 -9.85 -26.49 2.76
C CYS A 494 -10.39 -27.56 1.80
N THR A 495 -9.58 -27.87 0.80
CA THR A 495 -9.70 -29.12 0.02
C THR A 495 -8.37 -29.85 0.00
N ILE A 496 -8.32 -31.05 0.56
CA ILE A 496 -7.17 -31.94 0.38
C ILE A 496 -7.22 -32.53 -1.02
N ARG A 497 -6.31 -32.07 -1.87
CA ARG A 497 -6.18 -32.52 -3.26
C ARG A 497 -5.57 -33.91 -3.40
N SER A 498 -4.64 -34.28 -2.52
CA SER A 498 -4.01 -35.61 -2.51
C SER A 498 -3.15 -35.86 -1.27
N LEU A 499 -3.09 -37.11 -0.81
CA LEU A 499 -2.05 -37.62 0.09
C LEU A 499 -1.32 -38.77 -0.63
N LYS A 500 0.00 -38.67 -0.79
CA LYS A 500 0.80 -39.62 -1.59
C LYS A 500 2.05 -40.03 -0.86
N LYS A 501 2.43 -41.31 -0.97
CA LYS A 501 3.77 -41.77 -0.61
C LYS A 501 4.67 -41.66 -1.84
N LEU A 502 5.73 -40.87 -1.73
CA LEU A 502 6.70 -40.66 -2.80
C LEU A 502 7.87 -41.64 -2.63
N ILE A 503 8.42 -42.14 -3.74
CA ILE A 503 9.59 -43.04 -3.75
C ILE A 503 10.93 -42.29 -3.81
N ALA A 504 10.88 -40.97 -4.01
CA ALA A 504 12.03 -40.06 -4.05
C ALA A 504 11.56 -38.66 -3.64
N PRO A 505 12.41 -37.85 -2.99
CA PRO A 505 12.08 -36.46 -2.66
C PRO A 505 11.89 -35.63 -3.94
N THR A 506 10.92 -34.72 -3.93
CA THR A 506 10.72 -33.73 -5.01
C THR A 506 11.34 -32.37 -4.69
N THR A 507 11.88 -32.23 -3.48
CA THR A 507 12.57 -31.06 -2.97
C THR A 507 14.03 -30.99 -3.44
N LYS A 508 14.57 -29.77 -3.47
CA LYS A 508 15.95 -29.44 -3.90
C LYS A 508 16.55 -28.40 -2.97
N HIS A 509 17.84 -28.17 -3.04
CA HIS A 509 18.42 -27.02 -2.34
C HIS A 509 17.95 -25.69 -2.93
N VAL A 510 17.46 -24.81 -2.08
CA VAL A 510 17.04 -23.43 -2.39
C VAL A 510 17.95 -22.41 -1.70
N ALA A 511 17.98 -21.18 -2.21
CA ALA A 511 18.77 -20.11 -1.59
C ALA A 511 18.14 -19.66 -0.28
N ASN A 512 18.99 -19.18 0.65
CA ASN A 512 18.59 -18.69 1.98
C ASN A 512 17.94 -19.78 2.87
N GLU A 513 18.29 -21.06 2.67
CA GLU A 513 17.81 -22.16 3.50
C GLU A 513 18.04 -21.93 5.00
N ASN A 514 16.96 -21.94 5.78
CA ASN A 514 16.99 -21.76 7.22
C ASN A 514 16.28 -22.95 7.90
N ALA A 515 16.90 -23.54 8.91
CA ALA A 515 16.48 -24.82 9.45
C ALA A 515 15.95 -24.69 10.87
N VAL A 516 14.64 -24.90 11.03
CA VAL A 516 13.99 -25.04 12.34
C VAL A 516 14.37 -26.41 12.91
N GLN A 517 14.96 -26.40 14.10
CA GLN A 517 15.43 -27.61 14.77
C GLN A 517 14.29 -28.23 15.60
N TRP A 518 13.90 -29.45 15.25
CA TRP A 518 12.97 -30.29 16.03
C TRP A 518 13.56 -30.68 17.40
#